data_AF-S7TQ41-F1
#
_entry.id   AF-S7TQ41-F1
#
_cell.length_a   1.000
_cell.length_b   1.000
_cell.length_c   1.000
_cell.angle_alpha   90.00
_cell.angle_beta   90.00
_cell.angle_gamma   90.00
#
_symmetry.space_group_name_H-M   'P 1'
#
loop_
_entity.id
_entity.type
_entity.pdbx_description
1 polymer ?
#
loop_
_entity_poly.entity_id
_entity_poly.type
_entity_poly.pdbx_seq_one_letter_code
_entity_poly.pdbx_strand_id
1 'polypeptide(L)'
;MFVVLDEEGVDPTNNHAERMLRYAVIRRKRSQETESIKGQRWVERILTLRHTCRLRSRKLFPVLVDAVQCFFKELNPDMAWIS
;
A
#
# COMPACT_ATOMS: atom_id res chain seq x y z
N MET A 1 -20.79 10.91 4.22
CA MET A 1 -21.86 10.01 3.78
C MET A 1 -21.35 9.28 2.55
N PHE A 2 -21.26 7.96 2.56
CA PHE A 2 -20.90 7.15 1.39
C PHE A 2 -22.18 6.49 0.87
N VAL A 3 -22.42 6.56 -0.43
CA VAL A 3 -23.56 5.91 -1.09
C VAL A 3 -23.14 4.47 -1.39
N VAL A 4 -23.97 3.51 -0.97
CA VAL A 4 -23.83 2.10 -1.34
C VAL A 4 -24.96 1.81 -2.32
N LEU A 5 -24.63 1.46 -3.55
CA LEU A 5 -25.58 0.94 -4.52
C LEU A 5 -25.56 -0.58 -4.36
N ASP A 6 -26.73 -1.16 -4.09
CA ASP A 6 -26.95 -2.59 -3.93
C ASP A 6 -27.73 -3.07 -5.16
N GLU A 7 -27.07 -3.83 -6.02
CA GLU A 7 -27.59 -4.33 -7.30
C GLU A 7 -27.45 -5.86 -7.30
N GLU A 8 -28.53 -6.56 -7.64
CA GLU A 8 -28.60 -8.01 -7.54
C GLU A 8 -27.55 -8.67 -8.45
N GLY A 9 -26.63 -9.45 -7.85
CA GLY A 9 -25.53 -10.11 -8.56
C GLY A 9 -24.22 -9.31 -8.67
N VAL A 10 -24.16 -8.09 -8.15
CA VAL A 10 -22.93 -7.28 -8.09
C VAL A 10 -22.47 -7.18 -6.64
N ASP A 11 -21.27 -7.69 -6.34
CA ASP A 11 -20.65 -7.49 -5.02
C ASP A 11 -20.53 -5.98 -4.77
N PRO A 12 -20.99 -5.45 -3.62
CA PRO A 12 -21.09 -4.01 -3.40
C PRO A 12 -19.77 -3.32 -3.74
N THR A 13 -19.83 -2.44 -4.74
CA THR A 13 -18.67 -1.83 -5.41
C THR A 13 -17.73 -1.10 -4.45
N ASN A 14 -18.20 -0.73 -3.26
CA ASN A 14 -17.41 -0.06 -2.24
C ASN A 14 -16.43 -0.99 -1.49
N ASN A 15 -16.62 -2.30 -1.47
CA ASN A 15 -15.96 -3.10 -0.43
C ASN A 15 -14.47 -3.33 -0.75
N HIS A 16 -14.10 -3.65 -1.99
CA HIS A 16 -12.70 -3.93 -2.33
C HIS A 16 -11.82 -2.68 -2.33
N ALA A 17 -12.21 -1.65 -3.08
CA ALA A 17 -11.45 -0.40 -3.19
C ALA A 17 -11.31 0.31 -1.83
N GLU A 18 -12.41 0.39 -1.04
CA GLU A 18 -12.35 0.99 0.28
C GLU A 18 -11.49 0.18 1.25
N ARG A 19 -11.58 -1.17 1.26
CA ARG A 19 -10.70 -2.02 2.07
C ARG A 19 -9.22 -1.81 1.75
N MET A 20 -8.89 -1.55 0.49
CA MET A 20 -7.51 -1.27 0.07
C MET A 20 -7.02 0.07 0.60
N LEU A 21 -7.86 1.12 0.53
CA LEU A 21 -7.52 2.46 1.00
C LEU A 21 -7.63 2.63 2.53
N ARG A 22 -8.38 1.77 3.22
CA ARG A 22 -8.68 1.86 4.65
C ARG A 22 -7.44 2.02 5.52
N TYR A 23 -6.35 1.34 5.17
CA TYR A 23 -5.09 1.47 5.91
C TYR A 23 -4.50 2.88 5.82
N ALA A 24 -4.48 3.47 4.62
CA ALA A 24 -3.98 4.83 4.40
C ALA A 24 -4.85 5.86 5.15
N VAL A 25 -6.18 5.68 5.10
CA VAL A 25 -7.13 6.56 5.81
C VAL A 25 -6.95 6.49 7.32
N ILE A 26 -6.84 5.28 7.90
CA ILE A 26 -6.63 5.11 9.34
C ILE A 26 -5.30 5.73 9.76
N ARG A 27 -4.22 5.49 9.00
CA ARG A 27 -2.90 6.08 9.27
C ARG A 27 -2.97 7.59 9.30
N ARG A 28 -3.56 8.23 8.28
CA ARG A 28 -3.75 9.69 8.21
C ARG A 28 -4.54 10.24 9.39
N LYS A 29 -5.57 9.52 9.85
CA LYS A 29 -6.39 9.97 11.00
C LYS A 29 -5.68 9.81 12.35
N ARG A 30 -4.78 8.83 12.48
CA ARG A 30 -4.11 8.48 13.74
C ARG A 30 -2.73 9.09 13.89
N SER A 31 -2.06 9.40 12.79
CA SER A 31 -0.72 9.98 12.76
C SER A 31 -0.80 11.46 12.38
N GLN A 32 0.03 12.29 13.01
CA GLN A 32 0.30 13.62 12.48
C GLN A 32 1.08 13.42 11.17
N GLU A 33 0.60 14.04 10.10
CA GLU A 33 1.23 13.94 8.78
C GLU A 33 2.65 14.53 8.79
N THR A 34 3.44 14.19 7.77
CA THR A 34 4.77 14.78 7.58
C THR A 34 4.69 16.02 6.72
N GLU A 35 5.25 17.12 7.21
CA GLU A 35 5.36 18.38 6.45
C GLU A 35 6.54 18.37 5.47
N SER A 36 7.52 17.48 5.65
CA SER A 36 8.66 17.38 4.74
C SER A 36 8.31 16.64 3.44
N ILE A 37 8.83 17.13 2.31
CA ILE A 37 8.71 16.48 1.00
C ILE A 37 9.27 15.05 1.04
N LYS A 38 10.41 14.85 1.72
CA LYS A 38 11.04 13.53 1.88
C LYS A 38 10.10 12.56 2.60
N GLY A 39 9.47 13.00 3.68
CA GLY A 39 8.49 12.19 4.39
C GLY A 39 7.27 11.89 3.55
N GLN A 40 6.73 12.87 2.82
CA GLN A 40 5.57 12.66 1.93
C GLN A 40 5.87 11.59 0.87
N ARG A 41 7.05 11.66 0.24
CA ARG A 41 7.54 10.63 -0.70
C ARG A 41 7.70 9.26 -0.06
N TRP A 42 8.18 9.20 1.18
CA TRP A 42 8.24 7.93 1.92
C TRP A 42 6.83 7.34 2.10
N VAL A 43 5.86 8.17 2.49
CA VAL A 43 4.47 7.74 2.75
C VAL A 43 3.83 7.20 1.48
N GLU A 44 3.98 7.94 0.38
CA GLU A 44 3.53 7.54 -0.96
C GLU A 44 4.09 6.16 -1.33
N ARG A 45 5.41 5.97 -1.18
CA ARG A 45 6.09 4.72 -1.56
C ARG A 45 5.70 3.53 -0.70
N ILE A 46 5.63 3.68 0.63
CA ILE A 46 5.31 2.54 1.50
C ILE A 46 3.85 2.08 1.32
N LEU A 47 2.93 3.02 1.08
CA LEU A 47 1.52 2.71 0.90
C LEU A 47 1.32 1.97 -0.43
N THR A 48 2.01 2.42 -1.48
CA THR A 48 2.07 1.74 -2.77
C THR A 48 2.62 0.33 -2.62
N LEU A 49 3.79 0.17 -1.99
CA LEU A 49 4.43 -1.14 -1.80
C LEU A 49 3.53 -2.11 -1.01
N ARG A 50 2.93 -1.65 0.09
CA ARG A 50 1.98 -2.44 0.88
C ARG A 50 0.80 -2.90 0.04
N HIS A 51 0.25 -2.01 -0.78
CA HIS A 51 -0.88 -2.32 -1.63
C HIS A 51 -0.52 -3.37 -2.68
N THR A 52 0.60 -3.18 -3.39
CA THR A 52 1.11 -4.15 -4.36
C THR A 52 1.39 -5.51 -3.72
N CYS A 53 1.99 -5.54 -2.52
CA CYS A 53 2.21 -6.79 -1.78
C CYS A 53 0.89 -7.51 -1.48
N ARG A 54 -0.15 -6.79 -1.04
CA ARG A 54 -1.48 -7.39 -0.80
C ARG A 54 -2.09 -7.96 -2.08
N LEU A 55 -2.01 -7.25 -3.19
CA LEU A 55 -2.55 -7.71 -4.48
C LEU A 55 -1.83 -8.96 -5.00
N ARG A 56 -0.52 -9.06 -4.77
CA ARG A 56 0.31 -10.20 -5.17
C ARG A 56 0.40 -11.30 -4.10
N SER A 57 -0.42 -11.24 -3.05
CA SER A 57 -0.41 -12.20 -1.93
C SER A 57 0.97 -12.38 -1.26
N ARG A 58 1.76 -11.30 -1.20
CA ARG A 58 3.09 -11.25 -0.57
C ARG A 58 3.07 -10.53 0.77
N LYS A 59 3.95 -10.95 1.68
CA LYS A 59 4.16 -10.29 2.97
C LYS A 59 5.03 -9.05 2.76
N LEU A 60 4.59 -7.90 3.28
CA LEU A 60 5.30 -6.62 3.15
C LEU A 60 6.69 -6.64 3.79
N PHE A 61 6.80 -7.19 5.00
CA PHE A 61 8.04 -7.09 5.78
C PHE A 61 9.24 -7.75 5.10
N PRO A 62 9.16 -9.01 4.61
CA PRO A 62 10.26 -9.62 3.85
C PRO A 62 10.67 -8.82 2.61
N VAL A 63 9.69 -8.30 1.85
CA VAL A 63 9.97 -7.48 0.65
C VAL A 63 10.71 -6.19 1.02
N LEU A 64 10.32 -5.54 2.11
CA LEU A 64 10.98 -4.33 2.58
C LEU A 64 12.41 -4.61 3.08
N VAL A 65 12.61 -5.70 3.80
CA VAL A 65 13.93 -6.14 4.28
C VAL A 65 14.85 -6.41 3.09
N ASP A 66 14.39 -7.18 2.10
CA ASP A 66 15.15 -7.47 0.88
C ASP A 66 15.54 -6.19 0.14
N ALA A 67 14.58 -5.29 -0.11
CA ALA A 67 14.84 -4.01 -0.79
C ALA A 67 15.88 -3.15 -0.05
N VAL A 68 15.82 -3.08 1.28
CA VAL A 68 16.78 -2.33 2.09
C VAL A 68 18.15 -3.00 2.10
N GLN A 69 18.21 -4.33 2.18
CA GLN A 69 19.45 -5.09 2.09
C GLN A 69 20.13 -4.94 0.74
N CYS A 70 19.38 -5.01 -0.36
CA CYS A 70 19.87 -4.74 -1.71
C CYS A 70 20.42 -3.32 -1.83
N PHE A 71 19.70 -2.32 -1.32
CA PHE A 71 20.16 -0.92 -1.32
C PHE A 71 21.52 -0.74 -0.63
N PHE A 72 21.71 -1.32 0.56
CA PHE A 72 22.99 -1.23 1.28
C PHE A 72 24.14 -2.01 0.62
N LYS A 73 23.82 -3.02 -0.20
CA LYS A 73 24.80 -3.84 -0.92
C LYS A 73 25.03 -3.37 -2.36
N GLU A 74 24.39 -2.27 -2.78
CA GLU A 74 24.39 -1.79 -4.17
C GLU A 74 23.90 -2.85 -5.18
N LEU A 75 22.99 -3.72 -4.74
CA LEU A 75 22.34 -4.73 -5.56
C LEU A 75 20.94 -4.27 -5.97
N ASN A 76 20.43 -4.86 -7.05
CA ASN A 76 19.04 -4.67 -7.45
C ASN A 76 18.16 -5.73 -6.77
N PRO A 77 17.03 -5.34 -6.14
CA PRO A 77 16.07 -6.30 -5.61
C PRO A 77 15.36 -7.06 -6.75
N ASP A 78 14.85 -8.25 -6.44
CA ASP A 78 14.02 -8.99 -7.39
C ASP A 78 12.71 -8.21 -7.65
N MET A 79 12.47 -7.89 -8.91
CA MET A 79 11.29 -7.16 -9.38
C MET A 79 10.33 -8.05 -10.19
N ALA A 80 10.69 -9.31 -10.46
CA ALA A 80 9.91 -10.21 -11.33
C ALA A 80 8.50 -10.51 -10.80
N TRP A 81 8.30 -10.32 -9.50
CA TRP A 81 7.01 -10.51 -8.84
C TRP A 81 6.05 -9.32 -8.97
N ILE A 82 6.55 -8.17 -9.43
CA ILE A 82 5.75 -6.96 -9.63
C ILE A 82 5.15 -6.93 -11.04
N SER A 83 5.89 -7.46 -12.04
CA SER A 83 5.49 -7.55 -13.45
C SER A 83 4.21 -8.36 -13.72
#